data_AF-A0A0F9MGE4-F1
#
_entry.id   AF-A0A0F9MGE4-F1
#
_cell.length_a   1.000
_cell.length_b   1.000
_cell.length_c   1.000
_cell.angle_alpha   90.00
_cell.angle_beta   90.00
_cell.angle_gamma   90.00
#
_symmetry.space_group_name_H-M   'P 1'
#
loop_
_entity.id
_entity.type
_entity.pdbx_description
1 polymer ?
#
loop_
_entity_poly.entity_id
_entity_poly.type
_entity_poly.pdbx_seq_one_letter_code
_entity_poly.pdbx_strand_id
1 'polypeptide(L)'
;MTEHDPSFDDISELLNDVLEEKPVEIAATPTPEAPKPEVPVETQAPTADDNILGDFLNELADETVAETLSSRLPPASEPAKSDEIDAVESVLTDLTGDLEQTGPENEAPLQQAEVTETGELTQLCKEQVFAKPVAHTTIPVPTFIDDELFDSIDIRNFATLVTLNMQRWHAKVKDNKAAKDAADKAGASPEAFEARKRLLAGCDSELKAVHKEMDTARTEHYRLTMPWSMVGVNDVGKRAGGRLMPNTLFLDYTTAMAQCKASMEAKLAIFEAKYPSLIAIAQKKLGTAFNPSEYPNPSSIKAHFNLSFDFHPIPIGEDFKGLQQAQVDQLSAALKRKTRTMLENAMQDVWRTLFETVQHAHAKLSQPSGVFHASLIDKLRDQSELMKHLNIAMDKNIAQVANLISGDLIKFDPKDIRKDAALRKRLADYAKQIVTFMEGVANA
;
A
#
# COMPACT_ATOMS: atom_id res chain seq x y z
N MET A 1 -18.68 12.41 -45.15
CA MET A 1 -17.26 11.98 -45.15
C MET A 1 -16.79 12.10 -43.73
N THR A 2 -16.90 11.01 -42.99
CA THR A 2 -16.46 10.88 -41.60
C THR A 2 -15.79 9.51 -41.58
N GLU A 3 -14.47 9.52 -41.48
CA GLU A 3 -13.63 8.33 -41.39
C GLU A 3 -13.91 7.65 -40.06
N HIS A 4 -14.32 6.38 -40.14
CA HIS A 4 -14.47 5.50 -38.99
C HIS A 4 -13.07 5.00 -38.61
N ASP A 5 -12.65 5.27 -37.38
CA ASP A 5 -11.39 4.80 -36.80
C ASP A 5 -11.53 3.30 -36.44
N PRO A 6 -10.77 2.37 -37.07
CA PRO A 6 -10.97 0.93 -36.94
C PRO A 6 -10.42 0.33 -35.63
N SER A 7 -9.83 1.13 -34.75
CA SER A 7 -9.14 0.67 -33.53
C SER A 7 -10.07 0.24 -32.38
N PHE A 8 -11.32 0.73 -32.36
CA PHE A 8 -12.26 0.45 -31.26
C PHE A 8 -13.14 -0.80 -31.47
N ASP A 9 -13.31 -1.24 -32.71
CA ASP A 9 -14.08 -2.45 -33.03
C ASP A 9 -13.30 -3.73 -32.68
N ASP A 10 -11.96 -3.70 -32.75
CA ASP A 10 -11.08 -4.83 -32.40
C ASP A 10 -11.18 -5.23 -30.90
N ILE A 11 -11.43 -4.27 -30.00
CA ILE A 11 -11.56 -4.56 -28.56
C ILE A 11 -12.93 -5.18 -28.26
N SER A 12 -13.95 -4.84 -29.04
CA SER A 12 -15.32 -5.34 -28.88
C SER A 12 -15.47 -6.74 -29.46
N GLU A 13 -14.78 -7.05 -30.57
CA GLU A 13 -14.67 -8.42 -31.10
C GLU A 13 -13.83 -9.33 -30.20
N LEU A 14 -12.71 -8.84 -29.64
CA LEU A 14 -11.89 -9.62 -28.68
C LEU A 14 -12.60 -9.92 -27.37
N LEU A 15 -13.51 -9.05 -26.89
CA LEU A 15 -14.32 -9.34 -25.71
C LEU A 15 -15.45 -10.34 -25.99
N ASN A 16 -15.99 -10.37 -27.21
CA ASN A 16 -17.05 -11.30 -27.59
C ASN A 16 -16.52 -12.70 -27.91
N ASP A 17 -15.33 -12.82 -28.50
CA ASP A 17 -14.68 -14.11 -28.78
C ASP A 17 -14.23 -14.87 -27.52
N VAL A 18 -14.09 -14.18 -26.39
CA VAL A 18 -13.79 -14.79 -25.08
C VAL A 18 -15.05 -15.31 -24.37
N LEU A 19 -16.25 -14.85 -24.76
CA LEU A 19 -17.51 -15.17 -24.07
C LEU A 19 -18.38 -16.22 -24.77
N GLU A 20 -18.15 -16.54 -26.05
CA GLU A 20 -18.90 -17.58 -26.76
C GLU A 20 -18.00 -18.74 -27.21
N GLU A 21 -17.91 -19.79 -26.39
CA GLU A 21 -17.28 -21.06 -26.77
C GLU A 21 -17.93 -21.66 -28.04
N LYS A 22 -17.31 -21.49 -29.20
CA LYS A 22 -17.66 -22.26 -30.41
C LYS A 22 -16.46 -22.53 -31.32
N PRO A 23 -16.22 -23.80 -31.70
CA PRO A 23 -15.07 -24.16 -32.52
C PRO A 23 -15.35 -23.92 -34.01
N VAL A 24 -14.37 -23.35 -34.73
CA VAL A 24 -14.38 -23.23 -36.19
C VAL A 24 -13.36 -24.21 -36.79
N GLU A 25 -13.84 -25.06 -37.70
CA GLU A 25 -13.08 -26.05 -38.47
C GLU A 25 -12.08 -25.39 -39.44
N ILE A 26 -10.85 -25.88 -39.49
CA ILE A 26 -9.84 -25.47 -40.49
C ILE A 26 -9.74 -26.56 -41.56
N ALA A 27 -9.95 -26.16 -42.81
CA ALA A 27 -9.81 -26.99 -44.00
C ALA A 27 -8.35 -27.39 -44.26
N ALA A 28 -8.17 -28.65 -44.67
CA ALA A 28 -6.88 -29.28 -44.97
C ALA A 28 -6.27 -28.85 -46.32
N THR A 29 -4.94 -28.86 -46.39
CA THR A 29 -4.17 -29.00 -47.64
C THR A 29 -3.17 -30.16 -47.54
N PRO A 30 -2.91 -30.89 -48.64
CA PRO A 30 -2.42 -32.27 -48.58
C PRO A 30 -0.90 -32.42 -48.69
N THR A 31 -0.40 -33.47 -48.05
CA THR A 31 0.90 -34.14 -48.26
C THR A 31 0.88 -34.93 -49.60
N PRO A 32 2.04 -35.23 -50.23
CA PRO A 32 2.75 -36.50 -49.97
C PRO A 32 4.29 -36.29 -49.99
N GLU A 33 5.20 -37.14 -49.50
CA GLU A 33 5.33 -38.60 -49.56
C GLU A 33 6.54 -39.00 -48.66
N ALA A 34 6.51 -40.18 -48.03
CA ALA A 34 7.61 -40.74 -47.21
C ALA A 34 8.27 -41.95 -47.94
N PRO A 35 9.48 -42.43 -47.57
CA PRO A 35 9.55 -43.41 -46.46
C PRO A 35 10.88 -43.51 -45.65
N LYS A 36 10.74 -43.58 -44.29
CA LYS A 36 11.30 -44.56 -43.31
C LYS A 36 12.84 -44.75 -43.08
N PRO A 37 13.29 -45.34 -41.93
CA PRO A 37 13.36 -44.77 -40.57
C PRO A 37 14.74 -44.94 -39.88
N GLU A 38 15.08 -44.15 -38.84
CA GLU A 38 16.01 -44.56 -37.77
C GLU A 38 15.82 -43.67 -36.51
N VAL A 39 15.88 -44.31 -35.34
CA VAL A 39 15.62 -43.83 -33.95
C VAL A 39 16.97 -43.39 -33.31
N PRO A 40 17.09 -42.68 -32.15
CA PRO A 40 16.19 -41.87 -31.30
C PRO A 40 16.73 -40.42 -31.04
N VAL A 41 15.93 -39.54 -30.41
CA VAL A 41 16.27 -38.67 -29.26
C VAL A 41 15.09 -37.73 -29.04
N GLU A 42 14.31 -37.95 -27.97
CA GLU A 42 13.19 -37.09 -27.61
C GLU A 42 13.71 -35.98 -26.67
N THR A 43 13.81 -34.78 -27.21
CA THR A 43 14.00 -33.54 -26.44
C THR A 43 12.65 -32.83 -26.49
N GLN A 44 11.90 -32.80 -25.39
CA GLN A 44 10.65 -32.06 -25.33
C GLN A 44 10.94 -30.59 -24.98
N ALA A 45 10.49 -29.70 -25.86
CA ALA A 45 10.42 -28.25 -25.69
C ALA A 45 8.93 -27.85 -25.53
N PRO A 46 8.64 -26.64 -25.03
CA PRO A 46 7.58 -26.37 -24.05
C PRO A 46 6.19 -26.16 -24.66
N THR A 47 5.16 -26.50 -23.87
CA THR A 47 3.77 -26.10 -24.05
C THR A 47 3.60 -24.61 -23.76
N ALA A 48 3.02 -23.88 -24.70
CA ALA A 48 2.44 -22.55 -24.50
C ALA A 48 0.93 -22.69 -24.72
N ASP A 49 0.16 -22.29 -23.72
CA ASP A 49 -1.15 -21.62 -23.81
C ASP A 49 -1.81 -21.66 -22.42
N ASP A 50 -1.22 -20.94 -21.47
CA ASP A 50 -1.91 -20.57 -20.23
C ASP A 50 -2.54 -19.19 -20.48
N ASN A 51 -3.86 -19.14 -20.57
CA ASN A 51 -4.62 -17.89 -20.61
C ASN A 51 -4.70 -17.29 -19.20
N ILE A 52 -3.52 -16.94 -18.64
CA ILE A 52 -3.30 -16.49 -17.26
C ILE A 52 -4.21 -15.29 -16.91
N LEU A 53 -4.54 -14.45 -17.90
CA LEU A 53 -5.38 -13.27 -17.69
C LEU A 53 -6.86 -13.64 -17.49
N GLY A 54 -7.38 -14.58 -18.28
CA GLY A 54 -8.79 -15.00 -18.22
C GLY A 54 -9.11 -15.78 -16.94
N ASP A 55 -8.25 -16.75 -16.59
CA ASP A 55 -8.42 -17.55 -15.36
C ASP A 55 -8.38 -16.68 -14.10
N PHE A 56 -7.58 -15.63 -14.14
CA PHE A 56 -7.37 -14.73 -13.02
C PHE A 56 -8.47 -13.69 -12.81
N LEU A 57 -9.04 -13.14 -13.90
CA LEU A 57 -10.21 -12.26 -13.79
C LEU A 57 -11.45 -13.03 -13.30
N ASN A 58 -11.58 -14.31 -13.69
CA ASN A 58 -12.64 -15.19 -13.21
C ASN A 58 -12.48 -15.52 -11.71
N GLU A 59 -11.25 -15.71 -11.22
CA GLU A 59 -10.99 -15.96 -9.80
C GLU A 59 -11.35 -14.75 -8.92
N LEU A 60 -11.18 -13.51 -9.40
CA LEU A 60 -11.65 -12.30 -8.70
C LEU A 60 -13.19 -12.22 -8.65
N ALA A 61 -13.88 -12.74 -9.65
CA ALA A 61 -15.34 -12.78 -9.66
C ALA A 61 -15.88 -13.84 -8.67
N ASP A 62 -15.25 -15.00 -8.59
CA ASP A 62 -15.69 -16.12 -7.73
C ASP A 62 -15.43 -15.90 -6.22
N GLU A 63 -14.43 -15.10 -5.81
CA GLU A 63 -14.21 -14.77 -4.39
C GLU A 63 -15.35 -13.92 -3.77
N THR A 64 -16.26 -13.35 -4.57
CA THR A 64 -17.39 -12.56 -4.07
C THR A 64 -18.59 -13.38 -3.57
N VAL A 65 -18.53 -14.72 -3.61
CA VAL A 65 -19.60 -15.60 -3.13
C VAL A 65 -19.07 -16.65 -2.14
N ALA A 66 -18.56 -16.19 -1.00
CA ALA A 66 -18.38 -17.03 0.19
C ALA A 66 -18.98 -16.36 1.44
N GLU A 67 -20.18 -15.81 1.31
CA GLU A 67 -21.02 -15.43 2.44
C GLU A 67 -21.90 -16.63 2.84
N THR A 68 -21.33 -17.60 3.55
CA THR A 68 -22.06 -18.41 4.54
C THR A 68 -21.06 -19.01 5.51
N LEU A 69 -21.10 -18.58 6.76
CA LEU A 69 -21.03 -19.43 7.97
C LEU A 69 -20.77 -18.55 9.22
N SER A 70 -21.87 -18.34 9.96
CA SER A 70 -21.93 -18.42 11.44
C SER A 70 -22.55 -17.20 12.13
N SER A 71 -23.87 -17.12 12.01
CA SER A 71 -24.76 -16.58 13.02
C SER A 71 -24.72 -17.44 14.30
N ARG A 72 -24.31 -16.89 15.45
CA ARG A 72 -24.76 -17.39 16.76
C ARG A 72 -24.55 -16.36 17.89
N LEU A 73 -25.55 -15.51 18.11
CA LEU A 73 -25.82 -14.94 19.44
C LEU A 73 -26.37 -16.07 20.34
N PRO A 74 -25.99 -16.13 21.63
CA PRO A 74 -26.68 -17.00 22.59
C PRO A 74 -28.01 -16.38 23.06
N PRO A 75 -29.00 -17.22 23.45
CA PRO A 75 -30.38 -16.80 23.65
C PRO A 75 -30.64 -16.19 25.04
N ALA A 76 -31.58 -15.25 25.06
CA ALA A 76 -32.26 -14.78 26.26
C ALA A 76 -33.25 -15.85 26.78
N SER A 77 -33.26 -16.08 28.10
CA SER A 77 -34.32 -16.82 28.80
C SER A 77 -34.64 -16.11 30.14
N GLU A 78 -35.86 -15.56 30.22
CA GLU A 78 -36.59 -15.14 31.43
C GLU A 78 -37.28 -16.36 32.13
N PRO A 79 -38.03 -16.24 33.26
CA PRO A 79 -38.00 -15.30 34.41
C PRO A 79 -38.15 -15.97 35.82
N ALA A 80 -38.12 -15.10 36.86
CA ALA A 80 -38.86 -15.11 38.14
C ALA A 80 -38.43 -15.99 39.33
N LYS A 81 -38.00 -15.32 40.42
CA LYS A 81 -38.75 -15.16 41.70
C LYS A 81 -38.03 -14.18 42.68
N SER A 82 -38.69 -13.05 42.99
CA SER A 82 -38.98 -12.39 44.29
C SER A 82 -38.16 -12.80 45.54
N ASP A 83 -37.70 -11.96 46.49
CA ASP A 83 -38.14 -10.66 47.06
C ASP A 83 -36.98 -9.98 47.87
N GLU A 84 -37.25 -8.77 48.40
CA GLU A 84 -36.51 -7.91 49.40
C GLU A 84 -35.63 -6.79 48.78
N ILE A 85 -36.12 -5.57 48.52
CA ILE A 85 -36.41 -4.40 49.42
C ILE A 85 -35.17 -3.89 50.19
N ASP A 86 -34.49 -2.84 49.69
CA ASP A 86 -34.42 -1.49 50.29
C ASP A 86 -33.25 -0.62 49.76
N ALA A 87 -33.56 0.66 49.52
CA ALA A 87 -32.70 1.85 49.52
C ALA A 87 -31.55 2.00 48.49
N VAL A 88 -31.65 3.04 47.64
CA VAL A 88 -30.86 4.30 47.65
C VAL A 88 -30.90 4.90 46.24
N GLU A 89 -31.77 5.90 46.06
CA GLU A 89 -31.81 6.79 44.90
C GLU A 89 -31.64 8.22 45.45
N SER A 90 -30.42 8.77 45.36
CA SER A 90 -30.18 10.20 45.50
C SER A 90 -28.87 10.59 44.82
N VAL A 91 -28.84 11.83 44.35
CA VAL A 91 -27.69 12.58 43.83
C VAL A 91 -27.45 12.47 42.31
N LEU A 92 -28.37 13.09 41.56
CA LEU A 92 -28.08 13.64 40.24
C LEU A 92 -29.01 14.84 39.99
N THR A 93 -28.61 16.02 40.47
CA THR A 93 -28.97 17.35 39.94
C THR A 93 -28.35 18.39 40.85
N ASP A 94 -27.33 19.09 40.35
CA ASP A 94 -27.08 20.52 40.57
C ASP A 94 -25.72 20.84 39.95
N LEU A 95 -25.69 21.74 38.96
CA LEU A 95 -24.66 22.78 38.74
C LEU A 95 -24.79 23.40 37.34
N THR A 96 -25.90 24.11 37.12
CA THR A 96 -26.03 25.29 36.24
C THR A 96 -27.19 26.10 36.82
N GLY A 97 -27.13 27.35 37.23
CA GLY A 97 -26.14 28.40 37.39
C GLY A 97 -26.92 29.61 37.96
N ASP A 98 -26.26 30.65 38.50
CA ASP A 98 -26.68 32.05 38.28
C ASP A 98 -25.80 33.08 39.00
N LEU A 99 -25.76 34.26 38.38
CA LEU A 99 -24.97 35.46 38.66
C LEU A 99 -25.53 36.30 39.82
N GLU A 100 -24.68 36.98 40.59
CA GLU A 100 -24.69 38.45 40.79
C GLU A 100 -23.65 38.93 41.84
N GLN A 101 -23.32 40.23 41.73
CA GLN A 101 -22.15 40.95 42.25
C GLN A 101 -22.26 41.40 43.73
N THR A 102 -21.11 41.55 44.43
CA THR A 102 -20.69 42.77 45.16
C THR A 102 -19.29 42.58 45.79
N GLY A 103 -18.37 43.55 45.64
CA GLY A 103 -17.19 43.75 46.50
C GLY A 103 -17.42 44.92 47.49
N PRO A 104 -16.40 45.50 48.17
CA PRO A 104 -14.96 45.18 48.20
C PRO A 104 -14.30 45.17 49.63
N GLU A 105 -12.96 45.06 49.64
CA GLU A 105 -11.97 45.43 50.70
C GLU A 105 -11.62 44.42 51.83
N ASN A 106 -10.43 43.80 51.77
CA ASN A 106 -9.24 44.26 52.54
C ASN A 106 -7.96 43.43 52.26
N GLU A 107 -6.81 44.06 52.52
CA GLU A 107 -5.43 43.73 52.12
C GLU A 107 -4.77 42.47 52.76
N ALA A 108 -4.07 41.69 51.92
CA ALA A 108 -2.74 41.01 52.04
C ALA A 108 -2.23 40.30 53.33
N PRO A 109 -1.19 39.42 53.30
CA PRO A 109 -0.47 38.80 52.17
C PRO A 109 -0.33 37.25 52.21
N LEU A 110 0.13 36.72 51.08
CA LEU A 110 0.51 35.35 50.78
C LEU A 110 1.62 34.75 51.67
N GLN A 111 1.50 33.45 51.97
CA GLN A 111 2.63 32.53 52.12
C GLN A 111 2.39 31.32 51.20
N GLN A 112 3.16 31.24 50.12
CA GLN A 112 3.26 30.08 49.25
C GLN A 112 4.27 29.11 49.88
N ALA A 113 3.83 27.89 50.18
CA ALA A 113 4.72 26.76 50.38
C ALA A 113 5.14 26.23 49.00
N GLU A 114 6.44 26.23 48.74
CA GLU A 114 7.08 25.69 47.54
C GLU A 114 6.74 24.20 47.36
N VAL A 115 6.18 23.86 46.20
CA VAL A 115 6.10 22.48 45.70
C VAL A 115 7.39 22.20 44.94
N THR A 116 8.35 21.65 45.66
CA THR A 116 9.68 21.28 45.17
C THR A 116 9.65 19.90 44.50
N GLU A 117 8.84 19.69 43.46
CA GLU A 117 8.87 18.44 42.66
C GLU A 117 8.83 18.66 41.14
N THR A 118 8.70 19.91 40.67
CA THR A 118 8.64 20.23 39.24
C THR A 118 10.02 20.31 38.57
N GLY A 119 11.09 20.42 39.36
CA GLY A 119 12.46 20.62 38.88
C GLY A 119 13.12 19.35 38.31
N GLU A 120 12.96 18.20 38.98
CA GLU A 120 13.64 16.95 38.59
C GLU A 120 13.07 16.33 37.31
N LEU A 121 11.74 16.43 37.10
CA LEU A 121 11.11 15.98 35.85
C LEU A 121 11.56 16.80 34.63
N THR A 122 11.82 18.10 34.83
CA THR A 122 12.29 19.00 33.78
C THR A 122 13.76 18.72 33.41
N GLN A 123 14.55 18.20 34.35
CA GLN A 123 15.95 17.83 34.12
C GLN A 123 16.06 16.46 33.46
N LEU A 124 15.21 15.49 33.82
CA LEU A 124 15.13 14.17 33.17
C LEU A 124 14.64 14.23 31.71
N CYS A 125 13.79 15.21 31.35
CA CYS A 125 13.35 15.39 29.97
C CYS A 125 14.44 15.96 29.05
N LYS A 126 15.46 16.66 29.57
CA LYS A 126 16.56 17.22 28.77
C LYS A 126 17.56 16.18 28.29
N GLU A 127 17.56 14.99 28.89
CA GLU A 127 18.44 13.86 28.54
C GLU A 127 17.75 12.84 27.61
N GLN A 128 16.54 13.11 27.12
CA GLN A 128 15.89 12.22 26.16
C GLN A 128 16.68 12.16 24.84
N VAL A 129 17.25 10.98 24.57
CA VAL A 129 18.02 10.64 23.36
C VAL A 129 17.14 10.58 22.10
N PHE A 130 15.81 10.60 22.26
CA PHE A 130 14.87 10.39 21.17
C PHE A 130 14.47 11.71 20.51
N ALA A 131 15.17 11.98 19.41
CA ALA A 131 14.82 12.84 18.29
C ALA A 131 14.60 14.33 18.62
N LYS A 132 15.62 15.14 18.29
CA LYS A 132 15.37 16.54 17.93
C LYS A 132 14.32 16.55 16.80
N PRO A 133 13.29 17.40 16.85
CA PRO A 133 12.35 17.52 15.75
C PRO A 133 13.13 17.85 14.49
N VAL A 134 13.14 16.92 13.53
CA VAL A 134 13.76 17.15 12.22
C VAL A 134 12.95 18.26 11.58
N ALA A 135 13.56 19.42 11.34
CA ALA A 135 12.92 20.49 10.58
C ALA A 135 12.46 19.90 9.25
N HIS A 136 11.15 19.78 9.05
CA HIS A 136 10.60 19.33 7.78
C HIS A 136 10.95 20.44 6.80
N THR A 137 11.84 20.15 5.85
CA THR A 137 12.12 21.08 4.77
C THR A 137 10.81 21.26 4.02
N THR A 138 10.26 22.47 3.96
CA THR A 138 9.07 22.76 3.18
C THR A 138 9.43 22.51 1.71
N ILE A 139 9.05 21.35 1.19
CA ILE A 139 9.22 21.05 -0.22
C ILE A 139 8.20 21.89 -0.97
N PRO A 140 8.60 22.68 -1.97
CA PRO A 140 7.66 23.51 -2.70
C PRO A 140 6.81 22.59 -3.59
N VAL A 141 5.48 22.73 -3.47
CA VAL A 141 4.51 21.92 -4.20
C VAL A 141 3.56 22.87 -4.93
N PRO A 142 3.42 22.76 -6.26
CA PRO A 142 2.46 23.57 -7.00
C PRO A 142 1.03 23.09 -6.72
N THR A 143 0.06 23.96 -7.00
CA THR A 143 -1.35 23.55 -7.09
C THR A 143 -1.59 23.04 -8.50
N PHE A 144 -2.11 21.83 -8.64
CA PHE A 144 -2.24 21.18 -9.94
C PHE A 144 -3.63 21.32 -10.58
N ILE A 145 -4.65 21.57 -9.78
CA ILE A 145 -6.05 21.46 -10.21
C ILE A 145 -6.82 22.75 -9.95
N ASP A 146 -7.15 23.45 -11.03
CA ASP A 146 -8.08 24.57 -11.03
C ASP A 146 -9.54 24.11 -10.94
N ASP A 147 -10.41 24.94 -10.34
CA ASP A 147 -11.84 24.65 -10.16
C ASP A 147 -12.56 24.35 -11.48
N GLU A 148 -12.30 25.17 -12.51
CA GLU A 148 -12.92 25.03 -13.83
C GLU A 148 -12.47 23.74 -14.54
N LEU A 149 -11.20 23.38 -14.38
CA LEU A 149 -10.64 22.18 -15.00
C LEU A 149 -11.22 20.92 -14.36
N PHE A 150 -11.32 20.89 -13.02
CA PHE A 150 -11.88 19.75 -12.29
C PHE A 150 -13.34 19.48 -12.65
N ASP A 151 -14.15 20.52 -12.82
CA ASP A 151 -15.56 20.34 -13.19
C ASP A 151 -15.75 19.86 -14.63
N SER A 152 -14.78 20.12 -15.50
CA SER A 152 -14.81 19.68 -16.91
C SER A 152 -14.32 18.24 -17.12
N ILE A 153 -13.51 17.70 -16.20
CA ILE A 153 -12.84 16.40 -16.34
C ILE A 153 -13.48 15.35 -15.45
N ASP A 154 -13.90 14.23 -16.05
CA ASP A 154 -14.27 13.04 -15.29
C ASP A 154 -13.04 12.17 -15.02
N ILE A 155 -12.58 12.18 -13.77
CA ILE A 155 -11.43 11.39 -13.28
C ILE A 155 -11.55 9.89 -13.58
N ARG A 156 -12.78 9.35 -13.65
CA ARG A 156 -13.03 7.91 -13.88
C ARG A 156 -12.53 7.42 -15.22
N ASN A 157 -12.49 8.31 -16.22
CA ASN A 157 -11.96 7.98 -17.54
C ASN A 157 -10.44 7.74 -17.51
N PHE A 158 -9.74 8.30 -16.53
CA PHE A 158 -8.28 8.29 -16.46
C PHE A 158 -7.74 7.34 -15.41
N ALA A 159 -8.50 7.06 -14.35
CA ALA A 159 -8.01 6.23 -13.26
C ALA A 159 -9.09 5.39 -12.58
N THR A 160 -8.64 4.26 -12.04
CA THR A 160 -9.42 3.30 -11.27
C THR A 160 -8.81 3.16 -9.88
N LEU A 161 -9.64 2.92 -8.85
CA LEU A 161 -9.13 2.62 -7.51
C LEU A 161 -8.77 1.15 -7.44
N VAL A 162 -7.61 0.86 -6.89
CA VAL A 162 -7.15 -0.51 -6.65
C VAL A 162 -6.72 -0.69 -5.21
N THR A 163 -7.13 -1.79 -4.61
CA THR A 163 -6.75 -2.17 -3.25
C THR A 163 -5.99 -3.48 -3.31
N LEU A 164 -4.84 -3.54 -2.63
CA LEU A 164 -4.06 -4.77 -2.49
C LEU A 164 -4.35 -5.42 -1.13
N ASN A 165 -4.95 -6.61 -1.16
CA ASN A 165 -5.24 -7.39 0.03
C ASN A 165 -4.18 -8.47 0.20
N MET A 166 -3.51 -8.46 1.35
CA MET A 166 -2.42 -9.39 1.65
C MET A 166 -2.62 -10.02 3.01
N GLN A 167 -2.77 -11.33 3.02
CA GLN A 167 -2.75 -12.13 4.23
C GLN A 167 -1.45 -12.93 4.27
N ARG A 168 -0.73 -12.86 5.39
CA ARG A 168 0.50 -13.65 5.58
C ARG A 168 0.64 -14.12 7.01
N TRP A 169 1.07 -15.37 7.17
CA TRP A 169 1.47 -15.88 8.47
C TRP A 169 2.92 -15.52 8.78
N HIS A 170 3.16 -14.89 9.93
CA HIS A 170 4.49 -14.44 10.35
C HIS A 170 5.27 -15.45 11.19
N ALA A 171 4.69 -16.59 11.54
CA ALA A 171 5.30 -17.62 12.40
C ALA A 171 5.86 -17.05 13.72
N LYS A 172 5.13 -16.11 14.34
CA LYS A 172 5.48 -15.47 15.62
C LYS A 172 4.29 -15.50 16.56
N VAL A 173 4.53 -15.86 17.82
CA VAL A 173 3.52 -15.89 18.88
C VAL A 173 4.06 -15.16 20.10
N LYS A 174 3.20 -14.45 20.85
CA LYS A 174 3.59 -13.82 22.11
C LYS A 174 3.90 -14.89 23.16
N ASP A 175 5.04 -14.75 23.82
CA ASP A 175 5.44 -15.64 24.91
C ASP A 175 5.22 -14.94 26.25
N ASN A 176 4.02 -15.13 26.81
CA ASN A 176 3.62 -14.49 28.06
C ASN A 176 4.48 -14.97 29.25
N LYS A 177 4.99 -16.20 29.21
CA LYS A 177 5.82 -16.75 30.28
C LYS A 177 7.19 -16.10 30.28
N ALA A 178 7.85 -16.05 29.12
CA ALA A 178 9.15 -15.39 28.99
C ALA A 178 9.07 -13.87 29.28
N ALA A 179 7.98 -13.22 28.87
CA ALA A 179 7.73 -11.81 29.17
C ALA A 179 7.60 -11.58 30.68
N LYS A 180 6.83 -12.42 31.37
CA LYS A 180 6.66 -12.36 32.83
C LYS A 180 7.98 -12.62 33.57
N ASP A 181 8.72 -13.66 33.19
CA ASP A 181 10.01 -13.98 33.82
C ASP A 181 11.03 -12.84 33.65
N ALA A 182 10.95 -12.09 32.55
CA ALA A 182 11.78 -10.90 32.33
C ALA A 182 11.33 -9.70 33.19
N ALA A 183 10.01 -9.46 33.28
CA ALA A 183 9.44 -8.41 34.12
C ALA A 183 9.76 -8.64 35.61
N ASP A 184 9.60 -9.88 36.09
CA ASP A 184 9.87 -10.26 37.47
C ASP A 184 11.37 -10.09 37.81
N LYS A 185 12.28 -10.40 36.87
CA LYS A 185 13.73 -10.16 37.03
C LYS A 185 14.10 -8.69 37.05
N ALA A 186 13.38 -7.86 36.29
CA ALA A 186 13.62 -6.42 36.21
C ALA A 186 12.88 -5.63 37.32
N GLY A 187 12.00 -6.27 38.09
CA GLY A 187 11.13 -5.59 39.06
C GLY A 187 10.14 -4.62 38.42
N ALA A 188 9.79 -4.83 37.14
CA ALA A 188 8.91 -3.94 36.39
C ALA A 188 7.48 -4.48 36.31
N SER A 189 6.56 -3.64 35.84
CA SER A 189 5.20 -4.10 35.55
C SER A 189 5.20 -5.15 34.41
N PRO A 190 4.28 -6.14 34.45
CA PRO A 190 4.18 -7.16 33.39
C PRO A 190 3.91 -6.60 32.00
N GLU A 191 3.29 -5.43 31.90
CA GLU A 191 2.98 -4.75 30.63
C GLU A 191 4.20 -4.02 30.03
N ALA A 192 5.25 -3.79 30.81
CA ALA A 192 6.46 -3.12 30.34
C ALA A 192 7.32 -4.02 29.44
N PHE A 193 7.10 -5.34 29.45
CA PHE A 193 7.89 -6.31 28.69
C PHE A 193 7.02 -7.11 27.72
N GLU A 194 7.44 -7.20 26.45
CA GLU A 194 6.84 -8.08 25.45
C GLU A 194 7.90 -9.02 24.87
N ALA A 195 7.71 -10.33 25.05
CA ALA A 195 8.52 -11.36 24.41
C ALA A 195 7.73 -12.02 23.27
N ARG A 196 8.37 -12.22 22.11
CA ARG A 196 7.79 -12.94 20.97
C ARG A 196 8.66 -14.14 20.59
N LYS A 197 8.05 -15.32 20.60
CA LYS A 197 8.65 -16.57 20.14
C LYS A 197 8.55 -16.65 18.62
N ARG A 198 9.65 -17.01 17.97
CA ARG A 198 9.70 -17.32 16.53
C ARG A 198 9.51 -18.82 16.33
N LEU A 199 8.38 -19.22 15.75
CA LEU A 199 7.97 -20.62 15.64
C LEU A 199 8.86 -21.45 14.70
N LEU A 200 9.45 -20.81 13.68
CA LEU A 200 10.34 -21.47 12.71
C LEU A 200 11.79 -20.93 12.79
N ALA A 201 12.26 -20.62 14.01
CA ALA A 201 13.58 -20.00 14.20
C ALA A 201 14.72 -20.81 13.55
N GLY A 202 15.37 -20.22 12.54
CA GLY A 202 16.50 -20.82 11.84
C GLY A 202 16.15 -21.98 10.90
N CYS A 203 14.88 -22.14 10.53
CA CYS A 203 14.43 -22.99 9.42
C CYS A 203 13.37 -22.25 8.57
N ASP A 204 13.41 -20.92 8.57
CA ASP A 204 12.42 -20.04 7.95
C ASP A 204 12.78 -19.61 6.52
N SER A 205 13.72 -20.29 5.85
CA SER A 205 14.16 -19.93 4.49
C SER A 205 13.01 -19.96 3.48
N GLU A 206 12.18 -21.01 3.53
CA GLU A 206 11.06 -21.17 2.62
C GLU A 206 9.92 -20.19 2.92
N LEU A 207 9.66 -19.95 4.20
CA LEU A 207 8.70 -18.91 4.61
C LEU A 207 9.15 -17.51 4.15
N LYS A 208 10.44 -17.22 4.28
CA LYS A 208 11.04 -15.96 3.80
C LYS A 208 10.95 -15.83 2.28
N ALA A 209 11.03 -16.93 1.54
CA ALA A 209 10.87 -16.91 0.09
C ALA A 209 9.44 -16.49 -0.30
N VAL A 210 8.41 -17.09 0.31
CA VAL A 210 7.01 -16.66 0.10
C VAL A 210 6.81 -15.19 0.47
N HIS A 211 7.32 -14.80 1.63
CA HIS A 211 7.27 -13.42 2.11
C HIS A 211 7.92 -12.43 1.16
N LYS A 212 9.02 -12.82 0.53
CA LYS A 212 9.72 -11.98 -0.45
C LYS A 212 8.85 -11.73 -1.69
N GLU A 213 8.22 -12.74 -2.25
CA GLU A 213 7.34 -12.56 -3.42
C GLU A 213 6.14 -11.67 -3.09
N MET A 214 5.56 -11.82 -1.90
CA MET A 214 4.52 -10.91 -1.41
C MET A 214 5.02 -9.46 -1.30
N ASP A 215 6.23 -9.25 -0.79
CA ASP A 215 6.82 -7.91 -0.68
C ASP A 215 7.18 -7.32 -2.06
N THR A 216 7.52 -8.16 -3.05
CA THR A 216 7.65 -7.77 -4.47
C THR A 216 6.31 -7.29 -5.01
N ALA A 217 5.21 -8.03 -4.80
CA ALA A 217 3.87 -7.63 -5.24
C ALA A 217 3.47 -6.25 -4.70
N ARG A 218 3.75 -5.99 -3.41
CA ARG A 218 3.52 -4.67 -2.82
C ARG A 218 4.39 -3.58 -3.46
N THR A 219 5.61 -3.91 -3.82
CA THR A 219 6.54 -2.96 -4.47
C THR A 219 6.02 -2.57 -5.86
N GLU A 220 5.62 -3.55 -6.67
CA GLU A 220 5.01 -3.31 -7.98
C GLU A 220 3.70 -2.53 -7.86
N HIS A 221 2.87 -2.87 -6.86
CA HIS A 221 1.65 -2.12 -6.59
C HIS A 221 1.94 -0.64 -6.29
N TYR A 222 2.95 -0.33 -5.47
CA TYR A 222 3.34 1.05 -5.20
C TYR A 222 4.02 1.76 -6.37
N ARG A 223 4.66 1.00 -7.26
CA ARG A 223 5.31 1.54 -8.46
C ARG A 223 4.28 2.05 -9.48
N LEU A 224 3.17 1.34 -9.62
CA LEU A 224 2.15 1.60 -10.65
C LEU A 224 0.96 2.43 -10.15
N THR A 225 0.90 2.75 -8.85
CA THR A 225 -0.29 3.37 -8.24
C THR A 225 0.08 4.44 -7.22
N MET A 226 -0.87 5.34 -6.93
CA MET A 226 -0.69 6.43 -5.97
C MET A 226 -1.64 6.33 -4.79
N PRO A 227 -1.28 6.84 -3.60
CA PRO A 227 -2.18 6.82 -2.46
C PRO A 227 -3.46 7.64 -2.75
N TRP A 228 -4.63 7.04 -2.56
CA TRP A 228 -5.91 7.75 -2.57
C TRP A 228 -6.36 8.03 -1.13
N SER A 229 -5.87 9.12 -0.56
CA SER A 229 -6.05 9.44 0.87
C SER A 229 -6.33 10.92 1.11
N MET A 230 -7.17 11.19 2.11
CA MET A 230 -7.41 12.53 2.64
C MET A 230 -6.24 13.00 3.53
N VAL A 231 -5.61 12.07 4.23
CA VAL A 231 -4.43 12.33 5.06
C VAL A 231 -3.22 12.34 4.12
N GLY A 232 -2.66 13.53 3.89
CA GLY A 232 -1.41 13.67 3.16
C GLY A 232 -0.25 13.01 3.91
N VAL A 233 0.67 12.39 3.16
CA VAL A 233 2.10 12.06 3.39
C VAL A 233 2.55 11.41 4.70
N ASN A 234 2.00 11.78 5.86
CA ASN A 234 2.46 11.35 7.17
C ASN A 234 1.89 9.97 7.52
N ASP A 235 2.53 8.97 6.92
CA ASP A 235 2.82 7.61 7.38
C ASP A 235 1.67 6.62 7.63
N VAL A 236 0.41 7.04 7.77
CA VAL A 236 -0.72 6.10 7.99
C VAL A 236 -1.46 5.76 6.69
N GLY A 237 -1.70 6.77 5.83
CA GLY A 237 -2.46 6.59 4.58
C GLY A 237 -1.67 5.96 3.42
N LYS A 238 -0.35 5.79 3.55
CA LYS A 238 0.48 5.25 2.46
C LYS A 238 0.31 3.74 2.25
N ARG A 239 -0.06 3.01 3.32
CA ARG A 239 -0.13 1.54 3.33
C ARG A 239 -1.55 0.99 3.38
N ALA A 240 -2.52 1.81 3.75
CA ALA A 240 -3.91 1.40 3.94
C ALA A 240 -4.83 2.29 3.09
N GLY A 241 -5.85 1.67 2.49
CA GLY A 241 -6.82 2.33 1.63
C GLY A 241 -6.58 2.06 0.15
N GLY A 242 -7.54 2.50 -0.67
CA GLY A 242 -7.44 2.42 -2.12
C GLY A 242 -6.27 3.25 -2.65
N ARG A 243 -5.78 2.85 -3.82
CA ARG A 243 -4.77 3.59 -4.56
C ARG A 243 -5.27 3.92 -5.95
N LEU A 244 -4.93 5.10 -6.44
CA LEU A 244 -5.28 5.55 -7.76
C LEU A 244 -4.31 4.90 -8.77
N MET A 245 -4.86 4.11 -9.69
CA MET A 245 -4.15 3.49 -10.80
C MET A 245 -4.58 4.16 -12.10
N PRO A 246 -3.66 4.74 -12.89
CA PRO A 246 -3.98 5.20 -14.24
C PRO A 246 -4.51 4.04 -15.10
N ASN A 247 -5.63 4.26 -15.80
CA ASN A 247 -6.26 3.25 -16.65
C ASN A 247 -5.33 2.79 -17.78
N THR A 248 -4.41 3.64 -18.22
CA THR A 248 -3.37 3.30 -19.19
C THR A 248 -2.40 2.21 -18.71
N LEU A 249 -2.24 2.05 -17.40
CA LEU A 249 -1.36 1.05 -16.77
C LEU A 249 -2.12 -0.23 -16.37
N PHE A 250 -3.40 -0.37 -16.76
CA PHE A 250 -4.24 -1.48 -16.34
C PHE A 250 -3.63 -2.84 -16.71
N LEU A 251 -3.21 -3.02 -17.97
CA LEU A 251 -2.63 -4.28 -18.44
C LEU A 251 -1.27 -4.60 -17.79
N ASP A 252 -0.42 -3.59 -17.62
CA ASP A 252 0.87 -3.74 -16.96
C ASP A 252 0.70 -4.14 -15.49
N TYR A 253 -0.28 -3.53 -14.82
CA TYR A 253 -0.62 -3.82 -13.44
C TYR A 253 -1.16 -5.25 -13.27
N THR A 254 -2.17 -5.64 -14.05
CA THR A 254 -2.76 -6.99 -13.95
C THR A 254 -1.73 -8.06 -14.27
N THR A 255 -0.89 -7.85 -15.29
CA THR A 255 0.20 -8.77 -15.65
C THR A 255 1.23 -8.90 -14.53
N ALA A 256 1.71 -7.78 -13.98
CA ALA A 256 2.68 -7.80 -12.88
C ALA A 256 2.13 -8.48 -11.63
N MET A 257 0.86 -8.23 -11.29
CA MET A 257 0.21 -8.87 -10.15
C MET A 257 0.00 -10.37 -10.36
N ALA A 258 -0.43 -10.79 -11.57
CA ALA A 258 -0.60 -12.19 -11.92
C ALA A 258 0.72 -12.97 -11.81
N GLN A 259 1.82 -12.40 -12.32
CA GLN A 259 3.17 -12.98 -12.18
C GLN A 259 3.60 -13.12 -10.73
N CYS A 260 3.33 -12.10 -9.90
CA CYS A 260 3.62 -12.15 -8.47
C CYS A 260 2.79 -13.22 -7.75
N LYS A 261 1.50 -13.36 -8.10
CA LYS A 261 0.61 -14.38 -7.54
C LYS A 261 1.09 -15.79 -7.90
N ALA A 262 1.33 -16.05 -9.19
CA ALA A 262 1.86 -17.34 -9.65
C ALA A 262 3.20 -17.69 -8.98
N SER A 263 4.11 -16.71 -8.87
CA SER A 263 5.40 -16.89 -8.19
C SER A 263 5.23 -17.20 -6.71
N MET A 264 4.34 -16.49 -6.01
CA MET A 264 4.02 -16.73 -4.60
C MET A 264 3.44 -18.13 -4.41
N GLU A 265 2.49 -18.55 -5.23
CA GLU A 265 1.86 -19.87 -5.15
C GLU A 265 2.86 -21.01 -5.38
N ALA A 266 3.77 -20.86 -6.34
CA ALA A 266 4.85 -21.81 -6.56
C ALA A 266 5.77 -21.95 -5.33
N LYS A 267 6.13 -20.83 -4.67
CA LYS A 267 6.90 -20.87 -3.41
C LYS A 267 6.08 -21.43 -2.25
N LEU A 268 4.78 -21.16 -2.22
CA LEU A 268 3.87 -21.64 -1.18
C LEU A 268 3.71 -23.16 -1.24
N ALA A 269 3.60 -23.74 -2.44
CA ALA A 269 3.57 -25.20 -2.62
C ALA A 269 4.84 -25.89 -2.09
N ILE A 270 6.01 -25.29 -2.32
CA ILE A 270 7.29 -25.79 -1.78
C ILE A 270 7.30 -25.70 -0.24
N PHE A 271 6.81 -24.58 0.30
CA PHE A 271 6.71 -24.38 1.74
C PHE A 271 5.76 -25.40 2.39
N GLU A 272 4.57 -25.61 1.81
CA GLU A 272 3.56 -26.57 2.28
C GLU A 272 4.12 -27.98 2.35
N ALA A 273 4.79 -28.45 1.29
CA ALA A 273 5.41 -29.78 1.26
C ALA A 273 6.48 -29.96 2.36
N LYS A 274 7.23 -28.91 2.67
CA LYS A 274 8.29 -28.95 3.70
C LYS A 274 7.77 -28.67 5.11
N TYR A 275 6.57 -28.10 5.25
CA TYR A 275 6.05 -27.59 6.52
C TYR A 275 6.05 -28.62 7.67
N PRO A 276 5.62 -29.89 7.48
CA PRO A 276 5.68 -30.90 8.53
C PRO A 276 7.12 -31.17 9.03
N SER A 277 8.09 -31.20 8.12
CA SER A 277 9.51 -31.36 8.48
C SER A 277 10.05 -30.13 9.21
N LEU A 278 9.60 -28.94 8.85
CA LEU A 278 9.98 -27.70 9.53
C LEU A 278 9.48 -27.67 10.98
N ILE A 279 8.28 -28.19 11.25
CA ILE A 279 7.74 -28.34 12.61
C ILE A 279 8.64 -29.28 13.44
N ALA A 280 9.05 -30.43 12.88
CA ALA A 280 9.93 -31.37 13.58
C ALA A 280 11.30 -30.76 13.91
N ILE A 281 11.85 -29.92 13.03
CA ILE A 281 13.09 -29.17 13.29
C ILE A 281 12.85 -28.09 14.36
N ALA A 282 11.72 -27.38 14.29
CA ALA A 282 11.35 -26.36 15.26
C ALA A 282 11.17 -26.94 16.67
N GLN A 283 10.59 -28.14 16.79
CA GLN A 283 10.45 -28.87 18.05
C GLN A 283 11.82 -29.09 18.73
N LYS A 284 12.84 -29.49 17.96
CA LYS A 284 14.21 -29.68 18.49
C LYS A 284 14.85 -28.37 18.92
N LYS A 285 14.57 -27.26 18.23
CA LYS A 285 15.19 -25.96 18.52
C LYS A 285 14.52 -25.20 19.66
N LEU A 286 13.20 -25.28 19.77
CA LEU A 286 12.43 -24.60 20.82
C LEU A 286 12.44 -25.38 22.14
N GLY A 287 12.74 -26.68 22.10
CA GLY A 287 12.85 -27.51 23.29
C GLY A 287 11.57 -27.46 24.13
N THR A 288 11.70 -27.08 25.39
CA THR A 288 10.58 -26.99 26.35
C THR A 288 9.57 -25.87 26.03
N ALA A 289 9.94 -24.91 25.18
CA ALA A 289 9.04 -23.83 24.75
C ALA A 289 8.20 -24.22 23.51
N PHE A 290 8.38 -25.42 22.97
CA PHE A 290 7.59 -25.90 21.84
C PHE A 290 6.15 -26.23 22.27
N ASN A 291 5.19 -25.71 21.51
CA ASN A 291 3.77 -25.97 21.71
C ASN A 291 3.13 -26.29 20.35
N PRO A 292 2.66 -27.54 20.11
CA PRO A 292 2.04 -27.93 18.84
C PRO A 292 0.82 -27.08 18.46
N SER A 293 0.03 -26.64 19.46
CA SER A 293 -1.22 -25.90 19.23
C SER A 293 -1.01 -24.48 18.68
N GLU A 294 0.24 -23.98 18.70
CA GLU A 294 0.59 -22.68 18.12
C GLU A 294 0.89 -22.73 16.62
N TYR A 295 0.95 -23.93 16.05
CA TYR A 295 1.20 -24.15 14.63
C TYR A 295 -0.13 -24.41 13.91
N PRO A 296 -0.42 -23.69 12.80
CA PRO A 296 -1.52 -24.06 11.93
C PRO A 296 -1.44 -25.51 11.46
N ASN A 297 -2.59 -26.12 11.17
CA ASN A 297 -2.62 -27.46 10.59
C ASN A 297 -1.91 -27.44 9.23
N PRO A 298 -1.03 -28.42 8.92
CA PRO A 298 -0.43 -28.54 7.59
C PRO A 298 -1.44 -28.48 6.43
N SER A 299 -2.66 -28.99 6.59
CA SER A 299 -3.69 -28.90 5.54
C SER A 299 -4.33 -27.51 5.39
N SER A 300 -4.22 -26.65 6.40
CA SER A 300 -4.81 -25.30 6.39
C SER A 300 -3.76 -24.20 6.23
N ILE A 301 -2.48 -24.53 6.17
CA ILE A 301 -1.40 -23.52 6.14
C ILE A 301 -1.49 -22.64 4.90
N LYS A 302 -1.91 -23.20 3.76
CA LYS A 302 -2.10 -22.46 2.51
C LYS A 302 -3.10 -21.32 2.68
N ALA A 303 -4.23 -21.56 3.36
CA ALA A 303 -5.28 -20.57 3.58
C ALA A 303 -4.84 -19.38 4.47
N HIS A 304 -3.71 -19.49 5.18
CA HIS A 304 -3.15 -18.36 5.92
C HIS A 304 -2.36 -17.37 5.05
N PHE A 305 -2.19 -17.68 3.77
CA PHE A 305 -1.60 -16.78 2.77
C PHE A 305 -2.65 -16.41 1.74
N ASN A 306 -2.79 -15.12 1.48
CA ASN A 306 -3.64 -14.62 0.41
C ASN A 306 -2.96 -13.40 -0.22
N LEU A 307 -3.05 -13.31 -1.54
CA LEU A 307 -2.67 -12.16 -2.35
C LEU A 307 -3.79 -11.93 -3.36
N SER A 308 -4.73 -11.05 -3.01
CA SER A 308 -5.83 -10.67 -3.87
C SER A 308 -5.84 -9.15 -4.06
N PHE A 309 -6.62 -8.69 -5.03
CA PHE A 309 -6.73 -7.28 -5.31
C PHE A 309 -8.07 -6.96 -5.94
N ASP A 310 -8.57 -5.78 -5.58
CA ASP A 310 -9.91 -5.39 -5.97
C ASP A 310 -9.85 -4.07 -6.72
N PHE A 311 -10.58 -4.01 -7.83
CA PHE A 311 -10.80 -2.78 -8.57
C PHE A 311 -12.13 -2.17 -8.15
N HIS A 312 -12.11 -0.87 -7.86
CA HIS A 312 -13.27 -0.10 -7.49
C HIS A 312 -13.37 1.15 -8.37
N PRO A 313 -14.57 1.50 -8.86
CA PRO A 313 -14.77 2.79 -9.50
C PRO A 313 -14.59 3.91 -8.47
N ILE A 314 -14.20 5.10 -8.95
CA ILE A 314 -14.16 6.29 -8.10
C ILE A 314 -15.60 6.72 -7.83
N PRO A 315 -16.01 6.84 -6.55
CA PRO A 315 -17.41 7.12 -6.21
C PRO A 315 -17.82 8.52 -6.66
N ILE A 316 -19.04 8.65 -7.20
CA ILE A 316 -19.66 9.92 -7.54
C ILE A 316 -20.95 10.15 -6.76
N GLY A 317 -21.36 11.41 -6.67
CA GLY A 317 -22.54 11.80 -5.90
C GLY A 317 -23.85 11.20 -6.43
N GLU A 318 -23.92 10.91 -7.73
CA GLU A 318 -25.11 10.32 -8.36
C GLU A 318 -25.28 8.82 -8.03
N ASP A 319 -24.24 8.19 -7.47
CA ASP A 319 -24.30 6.77 -7.09
C ASP A 319 -25.21 6.54 -5.86
N PHE A 320 -25.55 7.59 -5.10
CA PHE A 320 -26.39 7.49 -3.90
C PHE A 320 -27.89 7.37 -4.25
N LYS A 321 -28.34 6.13 -4.45
CA LYS A 321 -29.75 5.80 -4.70
C LYS A 321 -30.56 5.77 -3.38
N GLY A 322 -31.83 6.21 -3.43
CA GLY A 322 -32.78 6.10 -2.32
C GLY A 322 -32.81 7.27 -1.31
N LEU A 323 -32.02 8.33 -1.55
CA LEU A 323 -32.04 9.57 -0.75
C LEU A 323 -32.92 10.65 -1.40
N GLN A 324 -33.31 11.66 -0.63
CA GLN A 324 -34.00 12.84 -1.18
C GLN A 324 -33.02 13.67 -2.02
N GLN A 325 -33.50 14.30 -3.10
CA GLN A 325 -32.65 15.05 -4.03
C GLN A 325 -31.77 16.10 -3.32
N ALA A 326 -32.33 16.86 -2.38
CA ALA A 326 -31.57 17.86 -1.63
C ALA A 326 -30.39 17.25 -0.82
N GLN A 327 -30.54 16.03 -0.32
CA GLN A 327 -29.48 15.30 0.39
C GLN A 327 -28.44 14.74 -0.59
N VAL A 328 -28.89 14.25 -1.75
CA VAL A 328 -28.00 13.81 -2.85
C VAL A 328 -27.13 14.97 -3.32
N ASP A 329 -27.70 16.16 -3.51
CA ASP A 329 -26.96 17.35 -3.95
C ASP A 329 -25.90 17.77 -2.92
N GLN A 330 -26.25 17.77 -1.63
CA GLN A 330 -25.32 18.08 -0.54
C GLN A 330 -24.17 17.06 -0.46
N LEU A 331 -24.49 15.77 -0.55
CA LEU A 331 -23.52 14.69 -0.50
C LEU A 331 -22.62 14.69 -1.74
N SER A 332 -23.18 14.97 -2.91
CA SER A 332 -22.46 15.15 -4.18
C SER A 332 -21.45 16.27 -4.08
N ALA A 333 -21.85 17.44 -3.55
CA ALA A 333 -20.95 18.57 -3.37
C ALA A 333 -19.83 18.25 -2.35
N ALA A 334 -20.15 17.55 -1.25
CA ALA A 334 -19.16 17.12 -0.27
C ALA A 334 -18.17 16.10 -0.85
N LEU A 335 -18.67 15.14 -1.64
CA LEU A 335 -17.84 14.12 -2.30
C LEU A 335 -16.96 14.75 -3.36
N LYS A 336 -17.46 15.67 -4.19
CA LYS A 336 -16.64 16.42 -5.16
C LYS A 336 -15.47 17.14 -4.49
N ARG A 337 -15.71 17.87 -3.39
CA ARG A 337 -14.64 18.53 -2.62
C ARG A 337 -13.61 17.52 -2.10
N LYS A 338 -14.07 16.40 -1.56
CA LYS A 338 -13.20 15.33 -1.04
C LYS A 338 -12.36 14.69 -2.14
N THR A 339 -12.98 14.33 -3.27
CA THR A 339 -12.32 13.75 -4.45
C THR A 339 -11.26 14.71 -4.99
N ARG A 340 -11.56 16.02 -5.05
CA ARG A 340 -10.57 17.04 -5.43
C ARG A 340 -9.38 17.06 -4.48
N THR A 341 -9.61 17.14 -3.18
CA THR A 341 -8.50 17.14 -2.19
C THR A 341 -7.67 15.87 -2.29
N MET A 342 -8.30 14.71 -2.48
CA MET A 342 -7.60 13.43 -2.62
C MET A 342 -6.77 13.36 -3.91
N LEU A 343 -7.30 13.87 -5.02
CA LEU A 343 -6.57 13.93 -6.29
C LEU A 343 -5.39 14.90 -6.21
N GLU A 344 -5.61 16.10 -5.67
CA GLU A 344 -4.55 17.08 -5.45
C GLU A 344 -3.46 16.47 -4.56
N ASN A 345 -3.82 15.88 -3.41
CA ASN A 345 -2.87 15.18 -2.54
C ASN A 345 -2.07 14.10 -3.27
N ALA A 346 -2.70 13.32 -4.16
CA ALA A 346 -2.03 12.28 -4.94
C ALA A 346 -1.01 12.88 -5.92
N MET A 347 -1.38 13.94 -6.64
CA MET A 347 -0.46 14.66 -7.54
C MET A 347 0.72 15.28 -6.78
N GLN A 348 0.44 15.91 -5.64
CA GLN A 348 1.44 16.47 -4.74
C GLN A 348 2.38 15.41 -4.16
N ASP A 349 1.89 14.20 -3.88
CA ASP A 349 2.69 13.05 -3.44
C ASP A 349 3.70 12.63 -4.52
N VAL A 350 3.26 12.48 -5.77
CA VAL A 350 4.15 12.12 -6.88
C VAL A 350 5.17 13.22 -7.13
N TRP A 351 4.75 14.47 -7.16
CA TRP A 351 5.65 15.61 -7.32
C TRP A 351 6.74 15.66 -6.27
N ARG A 352 6.35 15.58 -4.99
CA ARG A 352 7.28 15.63 -3.88
C ARG A 352 8.23 14.43 -3.88
N THR A 353 7.71 13.23 -4.10
CA THR A 353 8.56 12.02 -4.12
C THR A 353 9.52 12.02 -5.31
N LEU A 354 9.14 12.62 -6.44
CA LEU A 354 10.03 12.85 -7.57
C LEU A 354 11.10 13.89 -7.22
N PHE A 355 10.69 15.03 -6.66
CA PHE A 355 11.59 16.10 -6.22
C PHE A 355 12.65 15.58 -5.24
N GLU A 356 12.23 14.85 -4.20
CA GLU A 356 13.13 14.23 -3.22
C GLU A 356 14.11 13.26 -3.89
N THR A 357 13.64 12.50 -4.87
CA THR A 357 14.48 11.51 -5.57
C THR A 357 15.49 12.19 -6.49
N VAL A 358 15.11 13.25 -7.21
CA VAL A 358 16.03 14.07 -8.03
C VAL A 358 17.02 14.81 -7.13
N GLN A 359 16.58 15.38 -6.02
CA GLN A 359 17.46 16.03 -5.05
C GLN A 359 18.45 15.04 -4.46
N HIS A 360 18.01 13.82 -4.13
CA HIS A 360 18.89 12.75 -3.68
C HIS A 360 19.90 12.33 -4.77
N ALA A 361 19.45 12.25 -6.03
CA ALA A 361 20.32 11.96 -7.16
C ALA A 361 21.39 13.04 -7.34
N HIS A 362 21.01 14.32 -7.29
CA HIS A 362 21.96 15.44 -7.29
C HIS A 362 22.97 15.33 -6.13
N ALA A 363 22.49 15.13 -4.89
CA ALA A 363 23.37 15.02 -3.73
C ALA A 363 24.37 13.87 -3.85
N LYS A 364 23.95 12.72 -4.41
CA LYS A 364 24.83 11.58 -4.66
C LYS A 364 25.81 11.84 -5.79
N LEU A 365 25.36 12.40 -6.91
CA LEU A 365 26.22 12.70 -8.07
C LEU A 365 27.28 13.76 -7.73
N SER A 366 26.94 14.75 -6.90
CA SER A 366 27.85 15.80 -6.44
C SER A 366 28.94 15.29 -5.49
N GLN A 367 28.77 14.11 -4.87
CA GLN A 367 29.80 13.48 -4.05
C GLN A 367 30.79 12.67 -4.92
N PRO A 368 32.09 13.01 -4.93
CA PRO A 368 33.08 12.35 -5.79
C PRO A 368 33.28 10.85 -5.49
N SER A 369 33.15 10.46 -4.22
CA SER A 369 33.32 9.08 -3.74
C SER A 369 32.01 8.33 -3.54
N GLY A 370 30.86 8.95 -3.82
CA GLY A 370 29.54 8.36 -3.57
C GLY A 370 29.22 7.23 -4.55
N VAL A 371 28.85 6.05 -4.06
CA VAL A 371 28.34 4.97 -4.91
C VAL A 371 26.96 5.35 -5.44
N PHE A 372 26.85 5.50 -6.76
CA PHE A 372 25.58 5.75 -7.44
C PHE A 372 24.93 4.41 -7.81
N HIS A 373 23.78 4.09 -7.22
CA HIS A 373 23.10 2.80 -7.37
C HIS A 373 22.12 2.80 -8.55
N ALA A 374 21.98 1.64 -9.23
CA ALA A 374 21.03 1.45 -10.32
C ALA A 374 19.58 1.69 -9.89
N SER A 375 19.23 1.24 -8.68
CA SER A 375 17.90 1.41 -8.10
C SER A 375 17.43 2.85 -8.00
N LEU A 376 18.35 3.82 -7.96
CA LEU A 376 17.98 5.24 -7.96
C LEU A 376 17.54 5.71 -9.35
N ILE A 377 18.15 5.18 -10.42
CA ILE A 377 17.72 5.44 -11.80
C ILE A 377 16.37 4.78 -12.06
N ASP A 378 16.21 3.52 -11.65
CA ASP A 378 14.95 2.79 -11.83
C ASP A 378 13.80 3.53 -11.15
N LYS A 379 14.01 3.99 -9.90
CA LYS A 379 13.02 4.80 -9.18
C LYS A 379 12.69 6.12 -9.91
N LEU A 380 13.69 6.83 -10.44
CA LEU A 380 13.45 8.06 -11.22
C LEU A 380 12.64 7.78 -12.48
N ARG A 381 12.92 6.66 -13.16
CA ARG A 381 12.18 6.22 -14.34
C ARG A 381 10.72 5.96 -14.00
N ASP A 382 10.48 5.10 -13.02
CA ASP A 382 9.14 4.71 -12.57
C ASP A 382 8.30 5.93 -12.17
N GLN A 383 8.88 6.84 -11.38
CA GLN A 383 8.18 8.05 -10.95
C GLN A 383 7.90 9.01 -12.11
N SER A 384 8.83 9.13 -13.08
CA SER A 384 8.63 9.98 -14.25
C SER A 384 7.56 9.43 -15.20
N GLU A 385 7.46 8.10 -15.32
CA GLU A 385 6.45 7.42 -16.13
C GLU A 385 5.08 7.52 -15.48
N LEU A 386 4.97 7.21 -14.19
CA LEU A 386 3.74 7.37 -13.41
C LEU A 386 3.19 8.80 -13.49
N MET A 387 4.07 9.80 -13.41
CA MET A 387 3.70 11.22 -13.55
C MET A 387 3.15 11.56 -14.95
N LYS A 388 3.65 10.93 -16.02
CA LYS A 388 3.09 11.13 -17.38
C LYS A 388 1.69 10.55 -17.49
N HIS A 389 1.48 9.34 -17.00
CA HIS A 389 0.18 8.67 -17.06
C HIS A 389 -0.89 9.38 -16.23
N LEU A 390 -0.49 10.13 -15.19
CA LEU A 390 -1.40 10.89 -14.35
C LEU A 390 -1.42 12.39 -14.64
N ASN A 391 -0.86 12.86 -15.76
CA ASN A 391 -1.00 14.27 -16.13
C ASN A 391 -2.42 14.58 -16.66
N ILE A 392 -3.43 14.37 -15.83
CA ILE A 392 -4.85 14.57 -16.13
C ILE A 392 -5.11 16.04 -16.47
N ALA A 393 -4.42 16.96 -15.80
CA ALA A 393 -4.51 18.39 -16.04
C ALA A 393 -3.86 18.85 -17.35
N MET A 394 -3.18 17.95 -18.08
CA MET A 394 -2.40 18.27 -19.29
C MET A 394 -1.42 19.43 -19.06
N ASP A 395 -0.87 19.52 -17.84
CA ASP A 395 0.05 20.59 -17.48
C ASP A 395 1.36 20.41 -18.24
N LYS A 396 1.75 21.44 -18.99
CA LYS A 396 2.98 21.49 -19.77
C LYS A 396 4.21 21.42 -18.87
N ASN A 397 4.13 21.96 -17.65
CA ASN A 397 5.24 21.96 -16.70
C ASN A 397 5.55 20.54 -16.22
N ILE A 398 4.52 19.77 -15.85
CA ILE A 398 4.64 18.37 -15.45
C ILE A 398 5.23 17.53 -16.59
N ALA A 399 4.66 17.68 -17.80
CA ALA A 399 5.14 16.98 -18.98
C ALA A 399 6.62 17.32 -19.28
N GLN A 400 7.01 18.58 -19.11
CA GLN A 400 8.39 19.03 -19.28
C GLN A 400 9.32 18.42 -18.24
N VAL A 401 8.97 18.42 -16.94
CA VAL A 401 9.77 17.76 -15.88
C VAL A 401 9.96 16.29 -16.20
N ALA A 402 8.87 15.58 -16.55
CA ALA A 402 8.94 14.16 -16.85
C ALA A 402 9.83 13.87 -18.06
N ASN A 403 9.78 14.71 -19.11
CA ASN A 403 10.64 14.60 -20.29
C ASN A 403 12.11 14.90 -19.98
N LEU A 404 12.39 15.93 -19.17
CA LEU A 404 13.75 16.26 -18.75
C LEU A 404 14.40 15.10 -17.99
N ILE A 405 13.63 14.43 -17.12
CA ILE A 405 14.12 13.29 -16.33
C ILE A 405 14.29 12.04 -17.22
N SER A 406 13.31 11.73 -18.07
CA SER A 406 13.35 10.59 -19.01
C SER A 406 14.50 10.65 -20.01
N GLY A 407 14.94 11.86 -20.40
CA GLY A 407 16.04 12.05 -21.33
C GLY A 407 17.42 11.85 -20.67
N ASP A 408 17.96 12.90 -20.07
CA ASP A 408 19.40 12.97 -19.81
C ASP A 408 19.84 12.25 -18.53
N LEU A 409 18.97 12.09 -17.53
CA LEU A 409 19.33 11.41 -16.27
C LEU A 409 19.28 9.88 -16.37
N ILE A 410 18.38 9.35 -17.21
CA ILE A 410 18.06 7.91 -17.24
C ILE A 410 18.82 7.18 -18.37
N LYS A 411 19.40 7.91 -19.32
CA LYS A 411 20.07 7.34 -20.50
C LYS A 411 21.38 6.60 -20.21
N PHE A 412 22.07 6.92 -19.12
CA PHE A 412 23.42 6.39 -18.83
C PHE A 412 23.39 5.25 -17.80
N ASP A 413 24.18 4.21 -18.03
CA ASP A 413 24.33 3.11 -17.06
C ASP A 413 25.10 3.61 -15.81
N PRO A 414 24.68 3.23 -14.59
CA PRO A 414 25.40 3.58 -13.36
C PRO A 414 26.90 3.25 -13.38
N LYS A 415 27.33 2.21 -14.10
CA LYS A 415 28.73 1.83 -14.25
C LYS A 415 29.53 2.88 -15.02
N ASP A 416 28.93 3.50 -16.02
CA ASP A 416 29.59 4.52 -16.83
C ASP A 416 29.70 5.83 -16.03
N ILE A 417 28.65 6.18 -15.29
CA ILE A 417 28.63 7.33 -14.37
C ILE A 417 29.71 7.20 -13.27
N ARG A 418 30.07 5.97 -12.87
CA ARG A 418 31.13 5.72 -11.87
C ARG A 418 32.54 5.86 -12.44
N LYS A 419 32.74 5.58 -13.74
CA LYS A 419 34.05 5.60 -14.39
C LYS A 419 34.41 6.99 -14.90
N ASP A 420 33.43 7.76 -15.35
CA ASP A 420 33.64 9.08 -15.92
C ASP A 420 33.22 10.20 -14.95
N ALA A 421 34.23 10.85 -14.36
CA ALA A 421 34.03 11.97 -13.46
C ALA A 421 33.44 13.22 -14.15
N ALA A 422 33.73 13.42 -15.44
CA ALA A 422 33.19 14.55 -16.21
C ALA A 422 31.70 14.33 -16.51
N LEU A 423 31.32 13.10 -16.91
CA LEU A 423 29.92 12.71 -17.08
C LEU A 423 29.14 12.87 -15.77
N ARG A 424 29.71 12.41 -14.65
CA ARG A 424 29.09 12.53 -13.33
C ARG A 424 28.80 13.98 -12.95
N LYS A 425 29.77 14.88 -13.17
CA LYS A 425 29.59 16.31 -12.91
C LYS A 425 28.49 16.91 -13.78
N ARG A 426 28.47 16.57 -15.08
CA ARG A 426 27.42 17.03 -16.00
C ARG A 426 26.03 16.59 -15.56
N LEU A 427 25.88 15.34 -15.12
CA LEU A 427 24.61 14.82 -14.62
C LEU A 427 24.20 15.47 -13.30
N ALA A 428 25.17 15.79 -12.42
CA ALA A 428 24.89 16.55 -11.21
C ALA A 428 24.37 17.96 -11.55
N ASP A 429 25.01 18.67 -12.47
CA ASP A 429 24.58 19.99 -12.93
C ASP A 429 23.18 19.94 -13.56
N TYR A 430 22.89 18.90 -14.33
CA TYR A 430 21.57 18.69 -14.93
C TYR A 430 20.49 18.36 -13.89
N ALA A 431 20.78 17.47 -12.92
CA ALA A 431 19.87 17.20 -11.81
C ALA A 431 19.57 18.47 -11.01
N LYS A 432 20.58 19.34 -10.80
CA LYS A 432 20.40 20.65 -10.17
C LYS A 432 19.48 21.57 -10.98
N GLN A 433 19.62 21.61 -12.31
CA GLN A 433 18.73 22.39 -13.18
C GLN A 433 17.28 21.93 -13.07
N ILE A 434 17.04 20.61 -13.02
CA ILE A 434 15.69 20.07 -12.82
C ILE A 434 15.13 20.48 -11.46
N VAL A 435 15.92 20.36 -10.38
CA VAL A 435 15.49 20.80 -9.04
C VAL A 435 15.10 22.27 -9.05
N THR A 436 15.93 23.15 -9.63
CA THR A 436 15.63 24.59 -9.73
C THR A 436 14.40 24.86 -10.59
N PHE A 437 14.20 24.11 -11.67
CA PHE A 437 12.98 24.23 -12.49
C PHE A 437 11.73 23.81 -11.71
N MET A 438 11.79 22.68 -10.98
CA MET A 438 10.69 22.22 -10.12
C MET A 438 10.40 23.22 -8.99
N GLU A 439 11.42 23.80 -8.37
CA GLU A 439 11.26 24.88 -7.39
C GLU A 439 10.60 26.12 -8.02
N GLY A 440 10.96 26.45 -9.26
CA GLY A 440 10.34 27.55 -10.00
C GLY A 440 8.86 27.31 -10.27
N VAL A 441 8.49 26.13 -10.76
CA VAL A 441 7.10 25.74 -11.02
C VAL A 441 6.26 25.76 -9.75
N ALA A 442 6.84 25.33 -8.63
CA ALA A 442 6.14 25.28 -7.36
C ALA A 442 5.96 26.64 -6.66
N ASN A 443 6.71 27.67 -7.08
CA ASN A 443 6.60 29.03 -6.56
C ASN A 443 5.88 29.99 -7.54
N ALA A 444 5.53 29.50 -8.73
CA ALA A 444 4.74 30.21 -9.73
C ALA A 444 3.25 30.12 -9.38
#